data_AF-A0A535K2Y2-F1
#
_entry.id   AF-A0A535K2Y2-F1
#
_cell.length_a   1.000
_cell.length_b   1.000
_cell.length_c   1.000
_cell.angle_alpha   90.00
_cell.angle_beta   90.00
_cell.angle_gamma   90.00
#
_symmetry.space_group_name_H-M   'P 1'
#
loop_
_entity.id
_entity.type
_entity.pdbx_description
1 polymer ?
#
loop_
_entity_poly.entity_id
_entity_poly.type
_entity_poly.pdbx_seq_one_letter_code
_entity_poly.pdbx_strand_id
1 'polypeptide(L)'
;MGSEIDRELERRVARLGKVLDADDAADTHLDLSEVVHRGLHVRIIEPVADVFHRPVGWEIVPDERTFRVQWDDGKVAEYDWEPLRRACPCAYCSGEGAFAGNVNPDTKFSE
;
A
#
# COMPACT_ATOMS: atom_id res chain seq x y z
N MET A 1 6.18 15.60 -41.69
CA MET A 1 6.02 16.23 -40.36
C MET A 1 5.35 15.31 -39.32
N GLY A 2 5.02 14.03 -39.65
CA GLY A 2 4.60 13.03 -38.65
C GLY A 2 5.75 12.16 -38.13
N SER A 3 6.72 11.84 -38.99
CA SER A 3 7.83 10.92 -38.69
C SER A 3 8.77 11.36 -37.56
N GLU A 4 8.88 12.67 -37.30
CA GLU A 4 9.75 13.19 -36.23
C GLU A 4 9.06 13.11 -34.86
N ILE A 5 7.74 13.33 -34.83
CA ILE A 5 6.91 13.20 -33.63
C ILE A 5 6.79 11.71 -33.25
N ASP A 6 6.55 10.84 -34.23
CA ASP A 6 6.45 9.39 -34.00
C ASP A 6 7.76 8.84 -33.42
N ARG A 7 8.91 9.24 -33.99
CA ARG A 7 10.24 8.80 -33.53
C ARG A 7 10.61 9.37 -32.15
N GLU A 8 10.06 10.52 -31.79
CA GLU A 8 10.22 11.10 -30.46
C GLU A 8 9.34 10.40 -29.42
N LEU A 9 8.13 9.99 -29.81
CA LEU A 9 7.23 9.20 -28.96
C LEU A 9 7.83 7.82 -28.65
N GLU A 10 8.37 7.13 -29.66
CA GLU A 10 9.07 5.84 -29.50
C GLU A 10 10.22 5.91 -28.49
N ARG A 11 11.06 6.96 -28.58
CA ARG A 11 12.19 7.15 -27.65
C ARG A 11 11.73 7.40 -26.22
N ARG A 12 10.63 8.13 -26.03
CA ARG A 12 10.07 8.41 -24.70
C ARG A 12 9.42 7.18 -24.08
N VAL A 13 8.71 6.38 -24.88
CA VAL A 13 8.12 5.10 -24.45
C VAL A 13 9.21 4.11 -24.03
N ALA A 14 10.27 3.96 -24.83
CA ALA A 14 11.40 3.09 -24.47
C ALA A 14 12.10 3.52 -23.16
N ARG A 15 12.21 4.83 -22.92
CA ARG A 15 12.75 5.36 -21.65
C ARG A 15 11.81 5.09 -20.47
N LEU A 16 10.50 5.17 -20.67
CA LEU A 16 9.50 4.91 -19.63
C LEU A 16 9.48 3.43 -19.23
N GLY A 17 9.54 2.50 -20.18
CA GLY A 17 9.64 1.06 -19.88
C GLY A 17 10.84 0.73 -18.98
N LYS A 18 12.03 1.28 -19.32
CA LYS A 18 13.24 1.10 -18.50
C LYS A 18 13.11 1.64 -17.06
N VAL A 19 12.24 2.62 -16.81
CA VAL A 19 12.01 3.18 -15.46
C VAL A 19 11.01 2.32 -14.69
N LEU A 20 9.98 1.79 -15.35
CA LEU A 20 8.96 0.94 -14.73
C LEU A 20 9.51 -0.45 -14.38
N ASP A 21 10.29 -1.07 -15.28
CA ASP A 21 10.87 -2.41 -15.08
C ASP A 21 11.98 -2.47 -14.02
N ALA A 22 12.44 -1.31 -13.51
CA ALA A 22 13.54 -1.25 -12.55
C ALA A 22 13.08 -1.52 -11.10
N ASP A 23 11.81 -1.28 -10.79
CA ASP A 23 11.28 -1.31 -9.42
C ASP A 23 10.21 -2.41 -9.18
N ASP A 24 9.69 -3.08 -10.22
CA ASP A 24 8.75 -4.20 -10.09
C ASP A 24 8.92 -5.23 -11.23
N ALA A 25 9.09 -6.51 -10.88
CA ALA A 25 9.26 -7.59 -11.86
C ALA A 25 7.91 -8.06 -12.45
N ALA A 26 6.78 -7.62 -11.88
CA ALA A 26 5.44 -8.04 -12.28
C ALA A 26 5.08 -7.67 -13.74
N ASP A 27 5.68 -6.60 -14.29
CA ASP A 27 5.31 -6.05 -15.60
C ASP A 27 6.24 -6.47 -16.75
N THR A 28 7.22 -7.34 -16.49
CA THR A 28 8.26 -7.79 -17.45
C THR A 28 7.68 -8.40 -18.74
N HIS A 29 6.41 -8.81 -18.73
CA HIS A 29 5.73 -9.45 -19.86
C HIS A 29 4.91 -8.49 -20.75
N LEU A 30 4.83 -7.19 -20.41
CA LEU A 30 4.03 -6.22 -21.17
C LEU A 30 4.82 -5.60 -22.33
N ASP A 31 4.43 -5.90 -23.58
CA ASP A 31 4.92 -5.17 -24.76
C ASP A 31 4.16 -3.83 -24.92
N LEU A 32 4.70 -2.79 -24.30
CA LEU A 32 4.15 -1.43 -24.34
C LEU A 32 4.04 -0.86 -25.76
N SER A 33 4.85 -1.35 -26.72
CA SER A 33 4.77 -0.90 -28.11
C SER A 33 3.47 -1.39 -28.76
N GLU A 34 3.03 -2.61 -28.47
CA GLU A 34 1.77 -3.16 -28.97
C GLU A 34 0.56 -2.43 -28.38
N VAL A 35 0.58 -2.13 -27.07
CA VAL A 35 -0.48 -1.42 -26.35
C VAL A 35 -0.78 -0.07 -27.02
N VAL A 36 0.27 0.69 -27.34
CA VAL A 36 0.16 2.02 -27.95
C VAL A 36 -0.31 1.93 -29.41
N HIS A 37 0.27 1.03 -30.21
CA HIS A 37 -0.03 0.97 -31.64
C HIS A 37 -1.42 0.41 -31.96
N ARG A 38 -1.94 -0.51 -31.12
CA ARG A 38 -3.23 -1.15 -31.34
C ARG A 38 -4.39 -0.51 -30.59
N GLY A 39 -4.13 0.53 -29.78
CA GLY A 39 -5.16 1.14 -28.93
C GLY A 39 -5.76 0.17 -27.93
N LEU A 40 -5.00 -0.84 -27.51
CA LEU A 40 -5.45 -1.84 -26.54
C LEU A 40 -5.41 -1.21 -25.14
N HIS A 41 -6.53 -1.24 -24.43
CA HIS A 41 -6.54 -0.93 -23.01
C HIS A 41 -6.01 -2.14 -22.24
N VAL A 42 -4.77 -2.05 -21.76
CA VAL A 42 -4.18 -3.03 -20.85
C VAL A 42 -4.20 -2.47 -19.44
N ARG A 43 -4.59 -3.29 -18.47
CA ARG A 43 -4.43 -2.93 -17.06
C ARG A 43 -2.95 -3.06 -16.74
N ILE A 44 -2.28 -1.92 -16.59
CA ILE A 44 -0.85 -1.84 -16.24
C ILE A 44 -0.64 -2.40 -14.83
N ILE A 45 -1.61 -2.21 -13.95
CA ILE A 45 -1.65 -2.87 -12.65
C ILE A 45 -2.52 -4.11 -12.84
N GLU A 46 -1.89 -5.28 -12.96
CA GLU A 46 -2.61 -6.50 -12.57
C GLU A 46 -3.14 -6.26 -11.15
N PRO A 47 -4.36 -6.70 -10.78
CA PRO A 47 -4.67 -6.78 -9.37
C PRO A 47 -3.56 -7.63 -8.76
N VAL A 48 -2.61 -6.97 -8.06
CA VAL A 48 -1.94 -7.57 -6.92
C VAL A 48 -3.04 -8.37 -6.28
N ALA A 49 -2.86 -9.66 -6.06
CA ALA A 49 -3.87 -10.44 -5.37
C ALA A 49 -4.03 -9.90 -3.93
N ASP A 50 -4.57 -8.70 -3.70
CA ASP A 50 -5.94 -8.35 -3.27
C ASP A 50 -6.67 -9.41 -2.46
N VAL A 51 -5.96 -10.28 -1.74
CA VAL A 51 -6.58 -11.00 -0.65
C VAL A 51 -6.66 -10.04 0.53
N PHE A 52 -7.51 -9.04 0.38
CA PHE A 52 -7.97 -8.18 1.46
C PHE A 52 -8.88 -9.03 2.36
N HIS A 53 -8.27 -9.69 3.33
CA HIS A 53 -8.98 -10.43 4.36
C HIS A 53 -9.87 -9.48 5.16
N ARG A 54 -11.15 -9.83 5.30
CA ARG A 54 -12.08 -9.04 6.10
C ARG A 54 -12.00 -9.46 7.56
N PRO A 55 -11.99 -8.51 8.51
CA PRO A 55 -12.20 -8.86 9.91
C PRO A 55 -13.64 -9.37 10.07
N VAL A 56 -13.79 -10.57 10.59
CA VAL A 56 -15.09 -11.22 10.84
C VAL A 56 -15.50 -11.12 12.30
N GLY A 57 -14.56 -10.82 13.19
CA GLY A 57 -14.79 -10.65 14.61
C GLY A 57 -13.64 -9.91 15.28
N TRP A 58 -13.93 -9.32 16.43
CA TRP A 58 -12.92 -8.71 17.29
C TRP A 58 -13.36 -8.79 18.75
N GLU A 59 -12.40 -8.78 19.64
CA GLU A 59 -12.63 -8.74 21.09
C GLU A 59 -11.51 -7.97 21.79
N ILE A 60 -11.87 -7.33 22.90
CA ILE A 60 -10.91 -6.78 23.85
C ILE A 60 -10.88 -7.76 25.02
N VAL A 61 -9.70 -8.27 25.34
CA VAL A 61 -9.47 -9.27 26.39
C VAL A 61 -8.76 -8.56 27.56
N PRO A 62 -9.49 -8.05 28.57
CA PRO A 62 -8.91 -7.16 29.58
C PRO A 62 -7.92 -7.86 30.49
N ASP A 63 -8.21 -9.10 30.87
CA ASP A 63 -7.34 -9.91 31.74
C ASP A 63 -5.96 -10.15 31.09
N GLU A 64 -5.92 -10.18 29.75
CA GLU A 64 -4.70 -10.36 28.95
C GLU A 64 -4.15 -9.06 28.38
N ARG A 65 -4.78 -7.90 28.65
CA ARG A 65 -4.44 -6.58 28.07
C ARG A 65 -4.18 -6.64 26.55
N THR A 66 -5.03 -7.38 25.85
CA THR A 66 -4.89 -7.68 24.41
C THR A 66 -6.14 -7.29 23.63
N PHE A 67 -5.97 -6.83 22.39
CA PHE A 67 -7.02 -6.70 21.39
C PHE A 67 -6.83 -7.79 20.33
N ARG A 68 -7.86 -8.61 20.10
CA ARG A 68 -7.83 -9.72 19.14
C ARG A 68 -8.72 -9.41 17.94
N VAL A 69 -8.25 -9.75 16.75
CA VAL A 69 -9.01 -9.68 15.49
C VAL A 69 -9.01 -11.03 14.81
N GLN A 70 -10.20 -11.50 14.44
CA GLN A 70 -10.42 -12.72 13.67
C GLN A 70 -10.64 -12.35 12.21
N TRP A 71 -9.94 -13.03 11.30
CA TRP A 71 -9.98 -12.76 9.85
C TRP A 71 -10.77 -13.85 9.11
N ASP A 72 -11.27 -13.53 7.92
CA ASP A 72 -12.06 -14.46 7.09
C ASP A 72 -11.28 -15.66 6.53
N ASP A 73 -9.96 -15.65 6.64
CA ASP A 73 -9.08 -16.80 6.35
C ASP A 73 -8.80 -17.68 7.57
N GLY A 74 -9.44 -17.39 8.71
CA GLY A 74 -9.27 -18.12 9.96
C GLY A 74 -8.02 -17.73 10.75
N LYS A 75 -7.22 -16.74 10.31
CA LYS A 75 -6.12 -16.22 11.13
C LYS A 75 -6.64 -15.37 12.28
N VAL A 76 -5.80 -15.24 13.30
CA VAL A 76 -6.01 -14.34 14.44
C VAL A 76 -4.82 -13.41 14.55
N ALA A 77 -5.09 -12.11 14.67
CA ALA A 77 -4.09 -11.12 15.04
C ALA A 77 -4.33 -10.68 16.49
N GLU A 78 -3.27 -10.56 17.27
CA GLU A 78 -3.31 -10.11 18.66
C GLU A 78 -2.41 -8.88 18.82
N TYR A 79 -2.92 -7.87 19.53
CA TYR A 79 -2.23 -6.62 19.77
C TYR A 79 -2.26 -6.28 21.26
N ASP A 80 -1.08 -6.19 21.87
CA ASP A 80 -0.93 -5.65 23.23
C ASP A 80 -1.39 -4.18 23.27
N TRP A 81 -2.02 -3.77 24.37
CA TRP A 81 -2.61 -2.44 24.48
C TRP A 81 -1.64 -1.28 24.29
N GLU A 82 -0.44 -1.35 24.89
CA GLU A 82 0.51 -0.24 24.84
C GLU A 82 1.10 -0.04 23.42
N PRO A 83 1.66 -1.07 22.76
CA PRO A 83 2.09 -0.96 21.37
C PRO A 83 0.98 -0.48 20.44
N LEU A 84 -0.24 -1.01 20.59
CA LEU A 84 -1.40 -0.59 19.79
C LEU A 84 -1.72 0.90 20.01
N ARG A 85 -1.69 1.37 21.26
CA ARG A 85 -1.96 2.77 21.60
C ARG A 85 -0.87 3.71 21.09
N ARG A 86 0.40 3.28 21.08
CA ARG A 86 1.53 4.01 20.50
C ARG A 86 1.45 4.10 18.98
N ALA A 87 0.86 3.10 18.32
CA ALA A 87 0.64 3.08 16.88
C ALA A 87 -0.64 3.83 16.42
N CYS A 88 -1.37 4.49 17.33
CA CYS A 88 -2.61 5.18 17.00
C CYS A 88 -2.37 6.28 15.94
N PRO A 89 -2.95 6.18 14.74
CA PRO A 89 -2.63 7.07 13.61
C PRO A 89 -3.37 8.41 13.65
N CYS A 90 -4.16 8.69 14.70
CA CYS A 90 -4.95 9.91 14.74
C CYS A 90 -4.04 11.14 14.90
N ALA A 91 -4.49 12.29 14.38
CA ALA A 91 -3.76 13.55 14.44
C ALA A 91 -3.35 13.94 15.87
N TYR A 92 -4.16 13.59 16.87
CA TYR A 92 -3.82 13.84 18.27
C TYR A 92 -2.60 13.03 18.74
N CYS A 93 -2.43 11.79 18.30
CA CYS A 93 -1.38 10.90 18.78
C CYS A 93 -0.11 11.00 17.93
N SER A 94 -0.23 10.85 16.62
CA SER A 94 0.90 10.84 15.68
C SER A 94 1.18 12.20 15.06
N GLY A 95 0.23 13.13 15.09
CA GLY A 95 0.32 14.40 14.36
C GLY A 95 -0.28 14.31 12.96
N GLU A 96 -0.38 15.47 12.30
CA GLU A 96 -0.86 15.59 10.92
C GLU A 96 -0.20 16.80 10.26
N GLY A 97 0.31 16.62 9.03
CA GLY A 97 0.99 17.68 8.29
C GLY A 97 2.20 18.25 9.04
N ALA A 98 2.16 19.55 9.33
CA ALA A 98 3.22 20.26 10.05
C ALA A 98 3.07 20.18 11.59
N PHE A 99 2.01 19.56 12.10
CA PHE A 99 1.72 19.49 13.54
C PHE A 99 2.18 18.16 14.12
N ALA A 100 3.00 18.21 15.16
CA ALA A 100 3.41 17.03 15.91
C ALA A 100 2.26 16.48 16.77
N GLY A 101 2.22 15.17 16.94
CA GLY A 101 1.31 14.50 17.86
C GLY A 101 1.76 14.57 19.32
N ASN A 102 0.91 14.08 20.22
CA ASN A 102 1.12 14.13 21.68
C ASN A 102 1.75 12.86 22.26
N VAL A 103 1.86 11.78 21.48
CA VAL A 103 2.41 10.50 21.96
C VAL A 103 3.87 10.37 21.53
N ASN A 104 4.75 10.10 22.49
CA ASN A 104 6.19 9.89 22.31
C ASN A 104 6.68 8.70 23.15
N PRO A 105 7.96 8.28 23.04
CA PRO A 105 8.50 7.16 23.81
C PRO A 105 8.36 7.31 25.34
N ASP A 106 8.36 8.55 25.85
CA ASP A 106 8.29 8.85 27.28
C ASP A 106 6.84 8.97 27.81
N THR A 107 5.85 9.05 26.91
CA THR A 107 4.42 9.10 27.28
C THR A 107 4.06 7.89 28.15
N LYS A 108 3.47 8.17 29.30
CA LYS A 108 2.91 7.18 30.23
C LYS A 108 1.40 7.08 30.01
N PHE A 109 0.93 5.88 29.68
CA PHE A 109 -0.50 5.58 29.64
C PHE A 109 -0.96 5.20 31.06
N SER A 110 -2.18 5.60 31.42
CA SER A 110 -2.81 5.10 32.65
C SER A 110 -3.03 3.60 32.54
N GLU A 111 -2.94 2.91 33.67
CA GLU A 111 -3.31 1.50 33.79
C GLU A 111 -4.83 1.28 33.68
#